data_AF-A0A7C4U6D1-F1
#
_entry.id   AF-A0A7C4U6D1-F1
#
_cell.length_a   1.000
_cell.length_b   1.000
_cell.length_c   1.000
_cell.angle_alpha   90.00
_cell.angle_beta   90.00
_cell.angle_gamma   90.00
#
_symmetry.space_group_name_H-M   'P 1'
#
loop_
_entity.id
_entity.type
_entity.pdbx_description
1 polymer ?
#
loop_
_entity_poly.entity_id
_entity_poly.type
_entity_poly.pdbx_seq_one_letter_code
_entity_poly.pdbx_strand_id
1 'polypeptide(L)'
;YWVYTDALLAFLIGLYIIKEAFPLGKEAIDSLLDVSAGPEIEEKIKSIAKKDNIEINSLKTQKKGSVITANLEIKLPSNLSVEEATKTSENLRERLMKEIENLYYISIQIKSHEVETGFYKPVSGFISRGLGLGKGFGWQRKGRFKDELPKAEGRGPDGECICPQCGYTIPHQKGVPCSTLRCPKCNINLERK
;
A
#
# COMPACT_ATOMS: atom_id res chain seq x y z
N TYR A 1 -13.02 32.21 67.28
CA TYR A 1 -12.03 31.46 66.49
C TYR A 1 -12.74 30.79 65.32
N TRP A 2 -12.52 31.27 64.10
CA TRP A 2 -13.09 30.66 62.90
C TRP A 2 -12.22 29.46 62.48
N VAL A 3 -12.39 28.32 63.15
CA VAL A 3 -11.56 27.12 62.91
C VAL A 3 -11.89 26.46 61.56
N TYR A 4 -13.12 26.63 61.08
CA TYR A 4 -13.61 25.96 59.85
C TYR A 4 -13.38 26.74 58.56
N THR A 5 -13.01 28.03 58.62
CA THR A 5 -12.80 28.85 57.41
C THR A 5 -11.60 28.39 56.60
N ASP A 6 -10.53 27.95 57.27
CA ASP A 6 -9.33 27.46 56.60
C ASP A 6 -9.62 26.18 55.80
N ALA A 7 -10.36 25.23 56.41
CA ALA A 7 -10.79 24.01 55.73
C ALA A 7 -11.71 24.28 54.53
N LEU A 8 -12.66 25.22 54.67
CA LEU A 8 -13.56 25.61 53.58
C LEU A 8 -12.81 26.29 52.44
N LEU A 9 -11.85 27.17 52.77
CA LEU A 9 -11.02 27.86 51.80
C LEU A 9 -10.10 26.87 51.05
N ALA A 10 -9.48 25.93 51.75
CA ALA A 10 -8.67 24.86 51.15
C ALA A 10 -9.49 23.99 50.20
N PHE A 11 -10.74 23.66 50.56
CA PHE A 11 -11.64 22.90 49.70
C PHE A 11 -12.00 23.66 48.41
N LEU A 12 -12.33 24.96 48.52
CA LEU A 12 -12.63 25.80 47.38
C LEU A 12 -11.42 25.98 46.44
N ILE A 13 -10.23 26.18 47.01
CA ILE A 13 -8.98 26.24 46.25
C ILE A 13 -8.71 24.91 45.55
N GLY A 14 -8.92 23.78 46.24
CA GLY A 14 -8.78 22.45 45.65
C GLY A 14 -9.70 22.25 44.45
N LEU A 15 -10.99 22.62 44.56
CA LEU A 15 -11.93 22.57 43.45
C LEU A 15 -11.52 23.50 42.30
N TYR A 16 -11.01 24.68 42.60
CA TYR A 16 -10.53 25.62 41.59
C TYR A 16 -9.31 25.06 40.83
N ILE A 17 -8.34 24.49 41.54
CA ILE A 17 -7.15 23.86 40.92
C ILE A 17 -7.58 22.67 40.04
N ILE A 18 -8.49 21.82 40.51
CA ILE A 18 -9.00 20.70 39.71
C ILE A 18 -9.69 21.21 38.45
N LYS A 19 -10.49 22.27 38.57
CA LYS A 19 -11.17 22.89 37.43
C LYS A 19 -10.19 23.43 36.39
N GLU A 20 -9.11 24.08 36.81
CA GLU A 20 -8.06 24.60 35.91
C GLU A 20 -7.16 23.49 35.35
N ALA A 21 -6.93 22.42 36.11
CA ALA A 21 -6.14 21.27 35.66
C ALA A 21 -6.85 20.50 34.52
N PHE A 22 -8.18 20.46 34.51
CA PHE A 22 -8.95 19.73 33.50
C PHE A 22 -8.76 20.23 32.05
N PRO A 23 -8.89 21.53 31.71
CA PRO A 23 -8.64 22.04 30.36
C PRO A 23 -7.18 21.89 29.94
N LEU A 24 -6.22 22.13 30.84
CA LEU A 24 -4.79 21.93 30.57
C LEU A 24 -4.49 20.46 30.26
N GLY A 25 -5.06 19.54 31.05
CA GLY A 25 -4.93 18.11 30.82
C GLY A 25 -5.53 17.68 29.48
N LYS A 26 -6.71 18.21 29.14
CA LYS A 26 -7.34 17.94 27.85
C LYS A 26 -6.46 18.41 26.68
N GLU A 27 -5.91 19.62 26.75
CA GLU A 27 -5.06 20.16 25.68
C GLU A 27 -3.76 19.35 25.48
N ALA A 28 -3.16 18.87 26.57
CA ALA A 28 -2.00 17.99 26.53
C ALA A 28 -2.35 16.62 25.89
N ILE A 29 -3.49 16.03 26.25
CA ILE A 29 -3.97 14.77 25.67
C ILE A 29 -4.30 14.95 24.19
N ASP A 30 -5.01 16.02 23.82
CA ASP A 30 -5.38 16.33 22.45
C ASP A 30 -4.14 16.47 21.56
N SER A 31 -3.07 17.09 22.07
CA SER A 31 -1.78 17.21 21.36
C SER A 31 -1.05 15.88 21.17
N LEU A 32 -1.28 14.90 22.05
CA LEU A 32 -0.67 13.57 21.99
C LEU A 32 -1.48 12.58 21.14
N LEU A 33 -2.80 12.73 21.10
CA LEU A 33 -3.73 11.79 20.44
C LEU A 33 -3.93 12.05 18.94
N ASP A 34 -3.12 12.91 18.32
CA ASP A 34 -3.22 13.24 16.90
C ASP A 34 -4.66 13.62 16.47
N VAL A 35 -5.33 14.43 17.29
CA VAL A 35 -6.73 14.83 17.04
C VAL A 35 -6.87 15.59 15.72
N SER A 36 -8.04 15.52 15.07
CA SER A 36 -8.29 16.26 13.83
C SER A 36 -8.07 17.76 14.04
N ALA A 37 -7.59 18.45 13.00
CA ALA A 37 -7.35 19.88 13.00
C ALA A 37 -8.65 20.72 13.10
N GLY A 38 -9.82 20.07 12.98
CA GLY A 38 -11.13 20.70 13.09
C GLY A 38 -11.80 20.92 11.73
N PRO A 39 -13.14 21.11 11.73
CA PRO A 39 -13.93 21.18 10.50
C PRO A 39 -13.58 22.39 9.64
N GLU A 40 -13.23 23.53 10.23
CA GLU A 40 -12.91 24.76 9.52
C GLU A 40 -11.70 24.58 8.57
N ILE A 41 -10.64 23.95 9.06
CA ILE A 41 -9.42 23.69 8.28
C ILE A 41 -9.68 22.63 7.21
N GLU A 42 -10.42 21.57 7.55
CA GLU A 42 -10.77 20.52 6.59
C GLU A 42 -11.65 21.05 5.44
N GLU A 43 -12.61 21.92 5.74
CA GLU A 43 -13.43 22.59 4.72
C GLU A 43 -12.59 23.55 3.87
N LYS A 44 -11.66 24.29 4.48
CA LYS A 44 -10.74 25.16 3.75
C LYS A 44 -9.89 24.37 2.76
N ILE A 45 -9.31 23.25 3.18
CA ILE A 45 -8.54 22.33 2.30
C ILE A 45 -9.42 21.84 1.13
N LYS A 46 -10.65 21.39 1.42
CA LYS A 46 -11.60 20.93 0.40
C LYS A 46 -11.95 22.05 -0.58
N SER A 47 -12.10 23.28 -0.11
CA SER A 47 -12.41 24.44 -0.96
C SER A 47 -11.26 24.78 -1.92
N ILE A 48 -10.01 24.66 -1.47
CA ILE A 48 -8.82 24.93 -2.28
C ILE A 48 -8.68 23.86 -3.36
N ALA A 49 -8.81 22.59 -3.00
CA ALA A 49 -8.74 21.49 -3.97
C ALA A 49 -9.85 21.56 -5.04
N LYS A 50 -11.08 21.95 -4.64
CA LYS A 50 -12.19 22.15 -5.59
C LYS A 50 -11.91 23.25 -6.63
N LYS A 51 -11.22 24.34 -6.24
CA LYS A 51 -10.83 25.40 -7.18
C LYS A 51 -9.89 24.89 -8.28
N ASP A 52 -9.13 23.84 -7.98
CA ASP A 52 -8.14 23.25 -8.89
C ASP A 52 -8.71 22.09 -9.70
N ASN A 53 -10.03 21.85 -9.61
CA ASN A 53 -10.72 20.71 -10.20
C ASN A 53 -10.14 19.36 -9.74
N ILE A 54 -9.60 19.29 -8.52
CA ILE A 54 -9.04 18.07 -7.95
C ILE A 54 -10.06 17.46 -7.00
N GLU A 55 -10.44 16.21 -7.25
CA GLU A 55 -11.34 15.44 -6.40
C GLU A 55 -10.54 14.78 -5.27
N ILE A 56 -10.89 15.06 -4.02
CA ILE A 56 -10.31 14.42 -2.83
C ILE A 56 -11.14 13.19 -2.46
N ASN A 57 -10.50 12.02 -2.43
CA ASN A 57 -11.13 10.78 -1.99
C ASN A 57 -11.08 10.61 -0.45
N SER A 58 -9.96 10.98 0.16
CA SER A 58 -9.77 10.92 1.61
C SER A 58 -8.94 12.10 2.09
N LEU A 59 -9.39 12.74 3.16
CA LEU A 59 -8.65 13.78 3.88
C LEU A 59 -8.57 13.37 5.35
N LYS A 60 -7.35 13.31 5.88
CA LYS A 60 -7.09 13.11 7.30
C LYS A 60 -6.17 14.20 7.78
N THR A 61 -6.60 14.95 8.78
CA THR A 61 -5.78 15.99 9.42
C THR A 61 -5.40 15.54 10.82
N GLN A 62 -4.24 16.01 11.29
CA GLN A 62 -3.80 15.80 12.66
C GLN A 62 -3.24 17.12 13.19
N LYS A 63 -3.59 17.44 14.43
CA LYS A 63 -3.10 18.60 15.17
C LYS A 63 -2.13 18.13 16.24
N LYS A 64 -0.91 18.67 16.21
CA LYS A 64 0.17 18.44 17.18
C LYS A 64 0.54 19.79 17.80
N GLY A 65 -0.12 20.12 18.90
CA GLY A 65 0.00 21.45 19.51
C GLY A 65 -0.54 22.54 18.55
N SER A 66 0.32 23.50 18.17
CA SER A 66 -0.03 24.54 17.19
C SER A 66 0.12 24.08 15.74
N VAL A 67 0.81 22.96 15.49
CA VAL A 67 1.17 22.51 14.13
C VAL A 67 0.11 21.55 13.59
N ILE A 68 -0.21 21.69 12.30
CA ILE A 68 -1.14 20.84 11.59
C ILE A 68 -0.38 20.00 10.55
N THR A 69 -0.73 18.73 10.44
CA THR A 69 -0.35 17.85 9.34
C THR A 69 -1.58 17.34 8.61
N ALA A 70 -1.45 17.07 7.31
CA ALA A 70 -2.55 16.58 6.50
C ALA A 70 -2.09 15.45 5.56
N ASN A 71 -2.90 14.40 5.48
CA ASN A 71 -2.76 13.32 4.51
C ASN A 71 -3.97 13.35 3.57
N LEU A 72 -3.71 13.48 2.27
CA LEU A 72 -4.72 13.59 1.24
C LEU A 72 -4.55 12.47 0.22
N GLU A 73 -5.66 11.87 -0.17
CA GLU A 73 -5.74 11.06 -1.38
C GLU A 73 -6.50 11.85 -2.44
N ILE A 74 -5.85 12.13 -3.57
CA ILE A 74 -6.44 12.84 -4.70
C ILE A 74 -6.63 11.90 -5.88
N LYS A 75 -7.66 12.17 -6.66
CA LYS A 75 -7.94 11.47 -7.91
C LYS A 75 -7.51 12.34 -9.08
N LEU A 76 -6.62 11.80 -9.90
CA LEU A 76 -6.16 12.41 -11.13
C LEU A 76 -6.55 11.50 -12.32
N PRO A 77 -6.76 12.09 -13.51
CA PRO A 77 -7.11 11.29 -14.68
C PRO A 77 -5.91 10.44 -15.12
N SER A 78 -6.18 9.24 -15.63
CA SER A 78 -5.16 8.24 -16.00
C SER A 78 -4.39 8.56 -17.27
N ASN A 79 -4.85 9.55 -18.04
CA ASN A 79 -4.19 10.01 -19.27
C ASN A 79 -3.06 11.04 -19.02
N LEU A 80 -2.82 11.41 -17.77
CA LEU A 80 -1.80 12.39 -17.40
C LEU A 80 -0.41 11.73 -17.32
N SER A 81 0.63 12.44 -17.74
CA SER A 81 2.00 11.94 -17.54
C SER A 81 2.38 11.97 -16.05
N VAL A 82 3.31 11.10 -15.65
CA VAL A 82 3.81 11.06 -14.26
C VAL A 82 4.38 12.42 -13.85
N GLU A 83 5.06 13.11 -14.77
CA GLU A 83 5.65 14.43 -14.54
C GLU A 83 4.59 15.53 -14.36
N GLU A 84 3.52 15.52 -15.16
CA GLU A 84 2.42 16.47 -14.98
C GLU A 84 1.65 16.19 -13.68
N ALA A 85 1.55 14.93 -13.28
CA ALA A 85 0.85 14.53 -12.07
C ALA A 85 1.63 14.98 -10.82
N THR A 86 2.95 14.82 -10.82
CA THR A 86 3.82 15.34 -9.75
C THR A 86 3.79 16.85 -9.71
N LYS A 87 3.86 17.52 -10.86
CA LYS A 87 3.75 18.99 -10.94
C LYS A 87 2.42 19.50 -10.38
N THR A 88 1.32 18.82 -10.68
CA THR A 88 0.00 19.15 -10.16
C THR A 88 -0.05 18.98 -8.64
N SER A 89 0.50 17.88 -8.12
CA SER A 89 0.55 17.65 -6.66
C SER A 89 1.43 18.66 -5.92
N GLU A 90 2.57 19.05 -6.50
CA GLU A 90 3.48 20.04 -5.89
C GLU A 90 2.85 21.45 -5.88
N ASN A 91 2.18 21.84 -6.97
CA ASN A 91 1.44 23.10 -7.01
C ASN A 91 0.33 23.15 -5.95
N LEU A 92 -0.42 22.05 -5.78
CA LEU A 92 -1.45 21.95 -4.75
C LEU A 92 -0.84 22.02 -3.35
N ARG A 93 0.28 21.31 -3.12
CA ARG A 93 1.04 21.34 -1.86
C ARG A 93 1.46 22.76 -1.49
N GLU A 94 2.11 23.48 -2.41
CA GLU A 94 2.57 24.84 -2.16
C GLU A 94 1.42 25.78 -1.81
N ARG A 95 0.30 25.69 -2.53
CA ARG A 95 -0.86 26.52 -2.28
C ARG A 95 -1.50 26.26 -0.93
N LEU A 96 -1.65 24.99 -0.57
CA LEU A 96 -2.19 24.61 0.75
C LEU A 96 -1.28 25.10 1.87
N MET A 97 0.05 25.01 1.73
CA MET A 97 0.99 25.52 2.72
C MET A 97 0.99 27.06 2.81
N LYS A 98 0.69 27.77 1.72
CA LYS A 98 0.59 29.24 1.71
C LYS A 98 -0.73 29.76 2.31
N GLU A 99 -1.84 29.09 2.02
CA GLU A 99 -3.18 29.55 2.44
C GLU A 99 -3.59 29.09 3.85
N ILE A 100 -2.96 28.04 4.39
CA ILE A 100 -3.29 27.48 5.70
C ILE A 100 -2.14 27.76 6.67
N GLU A 101 -2.38 28.71 7.57
CA GLU A 101 -1.47 29.00 8.67
C GLU A 101 -1.28 27.74 9.53
N ASN A 102 -0.04 27.48 9.94
CA ASN A 102 0.37 26.34 10.75
C ASN A 102 0.31 24.95 10.07
N LEU A 103 0.06 24.86 8.76
CA LEU A 103 0.22 23.60 8.02
C LEU A 103 1.71 23.32 7.78
N TYR A 104 2.31 22.44 8.58
CA TYR A 104 3.75 22.15 8.52
C TYR A 104 4.08 21.06 7.50
N TYR A 105 3.25 20.03 7.41
CA TYR A 105 3.50 18.90 6.51
C TYR A 105 2.22 18.42 5.85
N ILE A 106 2.33 18.13 4.55
CA ILE A 106 1.27 17.56 3.75
C ILE A 106 1.78 16.36 2.95
N SER A 107 1.06 15.25 2.99
CA SER A 107 1.30 14.08 2.15
C SER A 107 0.16 13.94 1.15
N ILE A 108 0.48 13.89 -0.13
CA ILE A 108 -0.50 13.76 -1.22
C ILE A 108 -0.26 12.41 -1.90
N GLN A 109 -1.26 11.55 -1.87
CA GLN A 109 -1.27 10.27 -2.55
C GLN A 109 -2.19 10.35 -3.76
N ILE A 110 -1.66 10.04 -4.94
CA ILE A 110 -2.44 10.00 -6.18
C ILE A 110 -3.02 8.60 -6.33
N LYS A 111 -4.35 8.48 -6.29
CA LYS A 111 -5.02 7.25 -6.71
C LYS A 111 -5.25 7.32 -8.22
N SER A 112 -4.43 6.58 -8.98
CA SER A 112 -4.75 6.25 -10.36
C SER A 112 -5.79 5.15 -10.36
N HIS A 113 -6.85 5.30 -11.17
CA HIS A 113 -7.72 4.16 -11.43
C HIS A 113 -6.93 3.09 -12.20
N GLU A 114 -7.12 1.84 -11.78
CA GLU A 114 -6.55 0.60 -12.32
C GLU A 114 -5.12 0.28 -11.91
N VAL A 115 -4.97 -0.39 -10.77
CA VAL A 115 -4.58 -1.79 -10.83
C VAL A 115 -5.43 -2.55 -9.81
N GLU A 116 -6.57 -3.10 -10.24
CA GLU A 116 -7.06 -4.30 -9.57
C GLU A 116 -6.00 -5.37 -9.85
N THR A 117 -5.03 -5.50 -8.96
CA THR A 117 -4.12 -6.63 -9.02
C THR A 117 -5.02 -7.84 -8.80
N GLY A 118 -5.28 -8.59 -9.87
CA GLY A 118 -5.99 -9.86 -9.77
C GLY A 118 -5.27 -10.71 -8.73
N PHE A 119 -5.81 -10.76 -7.51
CA PHE A 119 -5.29 -11.61 -6.46
C PHE A 119 -5.47 -13.03 -6.96
N TYR A 120 -4.37 -13.65 -7.38
CA TYR A 120 -4.33 -15.09 -7.61
C TYR A 120 -4.63 -15.75 -6.26
N LYS A 121 -5.88 -16.18 -6.08
CA LYS A 121 -6.21 -17.17 -5.04
C LYS A 121 -5.51 -18.45 -5.50
N PRO A 122 -4.45 -18.94 -4.83
CA PRO A 122 -4.01 -20.29 -5.09
C PRO A 122 -5.23 -21.15 -4.79
N VAL A 123 -5.63 -21.93 -5.79
CA VAL A 123 -6.78 -22.81 -5.73
C VAL A 123 -6.70 -23.56 -4.41
N SER A 124 -7.62 -23.24 -3.51
CA SER A 124 -7.88 -23.95 -2.26
C SER A 124 -8.51 -25.31 -2.55
N GLY A 125 -8.03 -25.99 -3.60
CA GLY A 125 -8.47 -27.29 -4.07
C GLY A 125 -7.55 -28.43 -3.62
N PHE A 126 -6.46 -28.13 -2.91
CA PHE A 126 -5.60 -29.16 -2.31
C PHE A 126 -5.93 -29.51 -0.85
N ILE A 127 -6.85 -28.79 -0.19
CA ILE A 127 -7.19 -28.99 1.24
C ILE A 127 -8.60 -29.58 1.44
N SER A 128 -9.06 -30.43 0.53
CA SER A 128 -10.25 -31.27 0.79
C SER A 128 -10.08 -32.75 0.46
N ARG A 129 -8.87 -33.19 0.11
CA ARG A 129 -8.62 -34.62 -0.09
C ARG A 129 -7.55 -35.12 0.86
N GLY A 130 -8.00 -35.29 2.10
CA GLY A 130 -7.52 -36.35 2.98
C GLY A 130 -6.27 -36.01 3.76
N LEU A 131 -6.46 -35.45 4.96
CA LEU A 131 -5.78 -35.86 6.20
C LEU A 131 -6.05 -34.76 7.22
N GLY A 132 -7.13 -34.94 7.98
CA GLY A 132 -7.37 -34.13 9.15
C GLY A 132 -6.21 -34.33 10.12
N LEU A 133 -5.52 -33.26 10.46
CA LEU A 133 -4.75 -33.08 11.69
C LEU A 133 -4.26 -31.63 11.69
N GLY A 134 -4.89 -30.81 12.53
CA GLY A 134 -4.34 -29.52 12.92
C GLY A 134 -3.10 -29.69 13.81
N LYS A 135 -2.49 -28.53 14.13
CA LYS A 135 -1.22 -28.32 14.86
C LYS A 135 0.01 -28.53 13.96
N GLY A 136 1.01 -27.65 13.92
CA GLY A 136 1.29 -26.45 14.68
C GLY A 136 2.61 -25.86 14.21
N PHE A 137 2.82 -24.58 14.55
CA PHE A 137 4.07 -24.08 15.10
C PHE A 137 5.40 -24.39 14.37
N GLY A 138 5.87 -23.40 13.61
CA GLY A 138 7.18 -22.78 13.89
C GLY A 138 8.44 -23.46 13.37
N TRP A 139 9.21 -22.65 12.62
CA TRP A 139 10.66 -22.74 12.44
C TRP A 139 11.21 -23.88 11.59
N GLN A 140 11.28 -23.67 10.27
CA GLN A 140 12.55 -23.84 9.57
C GLN A 140 12.64 -22.96 8.32
N ARG A 141 13.61 -22.05 8.41
CA ARG A 141 14.05 -21.07 7.42
C ARG A 141 14.53 -21.74 6.12
N LYS A 142 14.61 -20.88 5.09
CA LYS A 142 15.68 -20.82 4.07
C LYS A 142 15.35 -21.43 2.70
N GLY A 143 14.40 -20.81 1.99
CA GLY A 143 14.36 -20.89 0.54
C GLY A 143 15.46 -20.02 -0.07
N ARG A 144 16.63 -20.60 -0.31
CA ARG A 144 17.61 -20.10 -1.29
C ARG A 144 16.93 -20.20 -2.67
N PHE A 145 16.57 -19.07 -3.27
CA PHE A 145 16.39 -19.05 -4.72
C PHE A 145 17.74 -19.44 -5.32
N LYS A 146 17.79 -20.58 -6.01
CA LYS A 146 18.93 -20.97 -6.82
C LYS A 146 18.41 -21.30 -8.22
N ASP A 147 19.11 -20.67 -9.15
CA ASP A 147 19.25 -20.96 -10.57
C ASP A 147 18.23 -20.31 -11.50
N GLU A 148 18.74 -19.35 -12.27
CA GLU A 148 18.13 -18.75 -13.45
C GLU A 148 17.79 -19.86 -14.44
N LEU A 149 16.50 -20.09 -14.69
CA LEU A 149 16.07 -20.96 -15.79
C LEU A 149 16.41 -20.26 -17.11
N PRO A 150 17.11 -20.93 -18.05
CA PRO A 150 17.31 -20.37 -19.38
C PRO A 150 15.96 -20.14 -20.03
N LYS A 151 15.78 -18.93 -20.58
CA LYS A 151 14.55 -18.49 -21.25
C LYS A 151 14.11 -19.54 -22.28
N ALA A 152 12.98 -20.19 -22.03
CA ALA A 152 12.34 -21.03 -23.02
C ALA A 152 11.75 -20.14 -24.12
N GLU A 153 12.42 -20.09 -25.28
CA GLU A 153 11.89 -19.42 -26.47
C GLU A 153 10.73 -20.25 -27.06
N GLY A 154 9.50 -19.79 -26.88
CA GLY A 154 8.32 -20.45 -27.45
C GLY A 154 8.19 -20.21 -28.96
N ARG A 155 8.70 -21.12 -29.80
CA ARG A 155 8.62 -21.05 -31.28
C ARG A 155 7.28 -21.52 -31.87
N GLY A 156 6.16 -21.24 -31.21
CA GLY A 156 4.81 -21.56 -31.69
C GLY A 156 4.40 -23.05 -31.62
N PRO A 157 3.17 -23.39 -32.00
CA PRO A 157 2.63 -24.75 -31.89
C PRO A 157 3.08 -25.71 -32.99
N ASP A 158 3.51 -25.19 -34.14
CA ASP A 158 3.88 -25.96 -35.32
C ASP A 158 5.40 -25.98 -35.53
N GLY A 159 5.94 -27.11 -36.01
CA GLY A 159 7.37 -27.31 -36.22
C GLY A 159 7.76 -28.80 -36.26
N GLU A 160 9.02 -29.07 -36.59
CA GLU A 160 9.59 -30.43 -36.62
C GLU A 160 10.68 -30.57 -35.55
N CYS A 161 10.68 -31.69 -34.84
CA CYS A 161 11.77 -32.08 -33.96
C CYS A 161 12.79 -32.89 -34.78
N ILE A 162 14.06 -32.50 -34.74
CA ILE A 162 15.14 -33.11 -35.54
C ILE A 162 16.23 -33.65 -34.62
N CYS A 163 16.76 -34.82 -34.95
CA CYS A 163 17.91 -35.40 -34.26
C CYS A 163 19.21 -34.75 -34.75
N PRO A 164 20.03 -34.14 -33.88
CA PRO A 164 21.25 -33.43 -34.31
C PRO A 164 22.34 -34.38 -34.84
N GLN A 165 22.31 -35.67 -34.47
CA GLN A 165 23.35 -36.63 -34.88
C GLN A 165 23.04 -37.37 -36.18
N CYS A 166 21.77 -37.70 -36.46
CA CYS A 166 21.40 -38.50 -37.65
C CYS A 166 20.32 -37.87 -38.54
N GLY A 167 19.82 -36.68 -38.20
CA GLY A 167 18.85 -35.95 -39.02
C GLY A 167 17.44 -36.55 -39.05
N TYR A 168 17.11 -37.51 -38.18
CA TYR A 168 15.75 -38.05 -38.07
C TYR A 168 14.75 -36.96 -37.66
N THR A 169 13.66 -36.81 -38.41
CA THR A 169 12.63 -35.79 -38.19
C THR A 169 11.28 -36.40 -37.76
N ILE A 170 10.59 -35.74 -36.85
CA ILE A 170 9.24 -36.08 -36.40
C ILE A 170 8.44 -34.78 -36.19
N PRO A 171 7.13 -34.73 -36.52
CA PRO A 171 6.30 -33.57 -36.21
C PRO A 171 6.28 -33.29 -34.70
N HIS A 172 6.40 -32.01 -34.32
CA HIS A 172 6.31 -31.60 -32.93
C HIS A 172 4.90 -31.82 -32.37
N GLN A 173 4.82 -32.39 -31.16
CA GLN A 173 3.55 -32.59 -30.46
C GLN A 173 3.32 -31.48 -29.43
N LYS A 174 2.12 -30.86 -29.47
CA LYS A 174 1.77 -29.78 -28.55
C LYS A 174 1.86 -30.25 -27.09
N GLY A 175 2.54 -29.47 -26.26
CA GLY A 175 2.71 -29.75 -24.82
C GLY A 175 3.87 -30.69 -24.47
N VAL A 176 4.59 -31.25 -25.45
CA VAL A 176 5.78 -32.08 -25.22
C VAL A 176 7.00 -31.41 -25.86
N PRO A 177 7.99 -30.94 -25.09
CA PRO A 177 9.19 -30.34 -25.68
C PRO A 177 10.00 -31.39 -26.44
N CYS A 178 10.57 -31.02 -27.60
CA CYS A 178 11.36 -31.94 -28.43
C CYS A 178 12.50 -32.62 -27.64
N SER A 179 13.07 -31.91 -26.65
CA SER A 179 14.14 -32.40 -25.79
C SER A 179 13.74 -33.58 -24.90
N THR A 180 12.45 -33.85 -24.69
CA THR A 180 11.97 -35.03 -23.96
C THR A 180 11.85 -36.27 -24.85
N LEU A 181 11.76 -36.10 -26.17
CA LEU A 181 11.69 -37.20 -27.13
C LEU A 181 13.09 -37.73 -27.46
N ARG A 182 13.24 -39.06 -27.50
CA ARG A 182 14.50 -39.72 -27.89
C ARG A 182 14.44 -40.23 -29.31
N CYS A 183 15.54 -40.05 -30.04
CA CYS A 183 15.70 -40.57 -31.38
C CYS A 183 15.76 -42.12 -31.37
N PRO A 184 14.97 -42.84 -32.19
CA PRO A 184 15.01 -44.31 -32.24
C PRO A 184 16.30 -44.87 -32.85
N LYS A 185 17.09 -44.05 -33.56
CA LYS A 185 18.36 -44.47 -34.20
C LYS A 185 19.58 -44.26 -33.30
N CYS A 186 19.67 -43.10 -32.64
CA CYS A 186 20.87 -42.68 -31.89
C CYS A 186 20.64 -42.58 -30.38
N ASN A 187 19.39 -42.73 -29.91
CA ASN A 187 18.99 -42.63 -28.50
C ASN A 187 19.38 -41.31 -27.80
N ILE A 188 19.55 -40.24 -28.57
CA ILE A 188 19.76 -38.87 -28.07
C ILE A 188 18.47 -38.05 -28.16
N ASN A 189 18.41 -36.95 -27.41
CA ASN A 189 17.25 -36.06 -27.37
C ASN A 189 17.13 -35.27 -28.69
N LEU A 190 15.88 -35.04 -29.13
CA LEU A 190 15.59 -34.26 -30.34
C LEU A 190 15.61 -32.76 -30.02
N GLU A 191 15.94 -31.95 -31.02
CA GLU A 191 15.95 -30.48 -30.93
C GLU A 191 14.89 -29.87 -31.84
N ARG A 192 14.39 -28.70 -31.46
CA ARG A 192 13.40 -27.97 -32.26
C ARG A 192 14.11 -27.16 -33.35
N LYS A 193 13.76 -27.41 -34.62
CA LYS A 193 14.17 -26.52 -35.72
C LYS A 193 13.19 -25.35 -35.83
#